data_AF-A0A8S4E0Z1-F1
#
_entry.id   AF-A0A8S4E0Z1-F1
#
_cell.length_a   1.000
_cell.length_b   1.000
_cell.length_c   1.000
_cell.angle_alpha   90.00
_cell.angle_beta   90.00
_cell.angle_gamma   90.00
#
_symmetry.space_group_name_H-M   'P 1'
#
loop_
_entity.id
_entity.type
_entity.pdbx_description
1 polymer ?
#
loop_
_entity_poly.entity_id
_entity_poly.type
_entity_poly.pdbx_seq_one_letter_code
_entity_poly.pdbx_strand_id
1 'polypeptide(L)'
;MTTRVHAGITAELDRRQAIEEMKGERVARGEYAFTAADEAQDKEKRKIFLQFLANRKADLNVWARTYRGHVTTLILKLALHAETSLQTLAFRLDYSDYYKRGDAKLHEPLTYQHKRMSEIGLNLAKNKVSERSKKK
;
A
#
# COMPACT_ATOMS: atom_id res chain seq x y z
N MET A 1 12.31 -4.71 19.64
CA MET A 1 10.97 -4.09 19.69
C MET A 1 9.99 -4.98 18.93
N THR A 2 9.26 -5.84 19.62
CA THR A 2 8.20 -6.67 19.01
C THR A 2 7.03 -5.76 18.66
N THR A 3 6.67 -5.69 17.37
CA THR A 3 5.57 -4.87 16.87
C THR A 3 4.25 -5.26 17.55
N ARG A 4 3.42 -4.26 17.90
CA ARG A 4 2.15 -4.44 18.63
C ARG A 4 1.18 -5.45 17.99
N VAL A 5 1.28 -5.67 16.66
CA VAL A 5 0.55 -6.72 15.93
C VAL A 5 1.04 -8.11 16.32
N HIS A 6 2.36 -8.32 16.27
CA HIS A 6 2.98 -9.60 16.63
C HIS A 6 2.64 -9.99 18.05
N ALA A 7 2.77 -9.06 19.01
CA ALA A 7 2.43 -9.32 20.41
C ALA A 7 0.96 -9.77 20.60
N GLY A 8 0.02 -9.13 19.90
CA GLY A 8 -1.40 -9.52 19.97
C GLY A 8 -1.70 -10.88 19.35
N ILE A 9 -0.97 -11.28 18.30
CA ILE A 9 -1.10 -12.61 17.67
C ILE A 9 -0.51 -13.68 18.58
N THR A 10 0.70 -13.48 19.10
CA THR A 10 1.35 -14.43 20.02
C THR A 10 0.49 -14.67 21.25
N ALA A 11 -0.02 -13.62 21.88
CA ALA A 11 -0.89 -13.75 23.05
C ALA A 11 -2.18 -14.56 22.77
N GLU A 12 -2.76 -14.46 21.57
CA GLU A 12 -3.92 -15.27 21.18
C GLU A 12 -3.53 -16.75 20.94
N LEU A 13 -2.37 -17.00 20.34
CA LEU A 13 -1.86 -18.37 20.16
C LEU A 13 -1.59 -19.04 21.51
N ASP A 14 -0.89 -18.36 22.40
CA ASP A 14 -0.59 -18.84 23.75
C ASP A 14 -1.88 -19.13 24.52
N ARG A 15 -2.88 -18.24 24.41
CA ARG A 15 -4.19 -18.43 25.04
C ARG A 15 -4.91 -19.67 24.52
N ARG A 16 -4.87 -19.93 23.21
CA ARG A 16 -5.51 -21.13 22.62
C ARG A 16 -4.79 -22.39 23.06
N GLN A 17 -3.46 -22.37 23.09
CA GLN A 17 -2.67 -23.48 23.58
C GLN A 17 -3.01 -23.80 25.04
N ALA A 18 -3.05 -22.79 25.91
CA ALA A 18 -3.42 -22.96 27.32
C ALA A 18 -4.83 -23.55 27.52
N ILE A 19 -5.78 -23.23 26.62
CA ILE A 19 -7.12 -23.84 26.64
C ILE A 19 -7.05 -25.33 26.31
N GLU A 20 -6.27 -25.73 25.30
CA GLU A 20 -6.14 -27.14 24.93
C GLU A 20 -5.40 -27.96 26.00
N GLU A 21 -4.36 -27.39 26.61
CA GLU A 21 -3.68 -27.99 27.76
C GLU A 21 -4.65 -28.20 28.95
N MET A 22 -5.40 -27.15 29.31
CA MET A 22 -6.40 -27.21 30.37
C MET A 22 -7.49 -28.26 30.12
N LYS A 23 -7.98 -28.38 28.87
CA LYS A 23 -8.95 -29.41 28.49
C LYS A 23 -8.36 -30.80 28.70
N GLY A 24 -7.13 -31.03 28.26
CA GLY A 24 -6.43 -32.31 28.42
C GLY A 24 -6.29 -32.71 29.89
N GLU A 25 -5.89 -31.77 30.75
CA GLU A 25 -5.77 -31.99 32.19
C GLU A 25 -7.10 -32.35 32.85
N ARG A 26 -8.20 -31.66 32.50
CA ARG A 26 -9.54 -31.96 33.04
C ARG A 26 -10.04 -33.33 32.62
N VAL A 27 -9.84 -33.70 31.35
CA VAL A 27 -10.18 -35.04 30.84
C VAL A 27 -9.40 -36.12 31.59
N ALA A 28 -8.10 -35.90 31.85
CA ALA A 28 -7.27 -36.84 32.60
C ALA A 28 -7.76 -37.03 34.05
N ARG A 29 -8.39 -36.01 34.65
CA ARG A 29 -9.05 -36.08 35.97
C ARG A 29 -10.46 -36.66 35.93
N GLY A 30 -10.99 -37.01 34.75
CA GLY A 30 -12.38 -37.46 34.58
C GLY A 30 -13.41 -36.33 34.70
N GLU A 31 -12.97 -35.07 34.65
CA GLU A 31 -13.80 -33.88 34.69
C GLU A 31 -14.30 -33.50 33.29
N TYR A 32 -15.29 -32.61 33.24
CA TYR A 32 -15.76 -32.05 31.99
C TYR A 32 -14.65 -31.20 31.34
N ALA A 33 -14.27 -31.55 30.11
CA ALA A 33 -13.13 -30.92 29.42
C ALA A 33 -13.28 -29.40 29.27
N PHE A 34 -14.50 -28.94 28.96
CA PHE A 34 -14.77 -27.54 28.67
C PHE A 34 -16.20 -27.19 29.07
N THR A 35 -16.36 -26.28 30.03
CA THR A 35 -17.68 -25.93 30.58
C THR A 35 -18.36 -24.84 29.76
N ALA A 36 -19.68 -24.67 29.96
CA ALA A 36 -20.42 -23.58 29.34
C ALA A 36 -19.89 -22.19 29.75
N ALA A 37 -19.36 -22.05 30.97
CA ALA A 37 -18.72 -20.82 31.42
C ALA A 37 -17.40 -20.56 30.67
N ASP A 38 -16.58 -21.60 30.48
CA ASP A 38 -15.34 -21.49 29.70
C ASP A 38 -15.64 -21.13 28.24
N GLU A 39 -16.69 -21.71 27.66
CA GLU A 39 -17.11 -21.40 26.29
C GLU A 39 -17.59 -19.96 26.14
N ALA A 40 -18.38 -19.45 27.10
CA ALA A 40 -18.81 -18.05 27.10
C ALA A 40 -17.61 -17.09 27.20
N GLN A 41 -16.64 -17.40 28.06
CA GLN A 41 -15.41 -16.61 28.20
C GLN A 41 -14.55 -16.66 26.94
N ASP A 42 -14.32 -17.84 26.36
CA ASP A 42 -13.54 -17.99 25.13
C ASP A 42 -14.22 -17.25 23.96
N LYS A 43 -15.55 -17.32 23.86
CA LYS A 43 -16.32 -16.59 22.84
C LYS A 43 -16.11 -15.08 22.95
N GLU A 44 -16.14 -14.51 24.15
CA GLU A 44 -15.89 -13.08 24.34
C GLU A 44 -14.43 -12.71 24.00
N LYS A 45 -13.46 -13.51 24.43
CA LYS A 45 -12.04 -13.29 24.08
C LYS A 45 -11.80 -13.37 22.57
N ARG A 46 -12.43 -14.33 21.87
CA ARG A 46 -12.38 -14.44 20.41
C ARG A 46 -12.97 -13.20 19.73
N LYS A 47 -14.10 -12.69 20.23
CA LYS A 47 -14.72 -11.46 19.71
C LYS A 47 -13.77 -10.27 19.83
N ILE A 48 -13.10 -10.11 20.97
CA ILE A 48 -12.09 -9.06 21.19
C ILE A 48 -10.92 -9.22 20.20
N PHE A 49 -10.42 -10.44 20.01
CA PHE A 49 -9.34 -10.72 19.07
C PHE A 49 -9.74 -10.43 17.61
N LEU A 50 -10.96 -10.79 17.19
CA LEU A 50 -11.48 -10.46 15.86
C LEU A 50 -11.58 -8.96 15.64
N GLN A 51 -12.04 -8.20 16.65
CA GLN A 51 -12.06 -6.74 16.57
C GLN A 51 -10.64 -6.16 16.46
N PHE A 52 -9.69 -6.71 17.22
CA PHE A 52 -8.28 -6.34 17.11
C PHE A 52 -7.75 -6.56 15.69
N LEU A 53 -8.01 -7.72 15.06
CA LEU A 53 -7.60 -8.00 13.69
C LEU A 53 -8.22 -7.03 12.68
N ALA A 54 -9.52 -6.75 12.83
CA ALA A 54 -10.22 -5.80 11.96
C ALA A 54 -9.58 -4.40 12.04
N ASN A 55 -9.30 -3.92 13.25
CA ASN A 55 -8.64 -2.64 13.47
C ASN A 55 -7.24 -2.61 12.86
N ARG A 56 -6.43 -3.65 13.07
CA ARG A 56 -5.08 -3.73 12.49
C ARG A 56 -5.09 -3.80 10.97
N LYS A 57 -6.06 -4.49 10.37
CA LYS A 57 -6.25 -4.52 8.92
C LYS A 57 -6.64 -3.13 8.39
N ALA A 58 -7.52 -2.41 9.09
CA ALA A 58 -7.89 -1.05 8.74
C ALA A 58 -6.68 -0.10 8.79
N ASP A 59 -5.88 -0.16 9.85
CA ASP A 59 -4.65 0.65 9.99
C ASP A 59 -3.67 0.36 8.85
N LEU A 60 -3.44 -0.92 8.53
CA LEU A 60 -2.54 -1.31 7.44
C LEU A 60 -3.03 -0.80 6.09
N ASN A 61 -4.35 -0.82 5.84
CA ASN A 61 -4.94 -0.26 4.63
C ASN A 61 -4.72 1.26 4.54
N VAL A 62 -4.83 1.97 5.66
CA VAL A 62 -4.53 3.41 5.72
C VAL A 62 -3.06 3.64 5.40
N TRP A 63 -2.14 2.93 6.05
CA TRP A 63 -0.70 3.06 5.79
C TRP A 63 -0.32 2.73 4.36
N ALA A 64 -0.89 1.67 3.79
CA ALA A 64 -0.66 1.30 2.39
C ALA A 64 -1.13 2.41 1.43
N ARG A 65 -2.31 3.00 1.68
CA ARG A 65 -2.83 4.12 0.90
C ARG A 65 -1.97 5.37 1.04
N THR A 66 -1.58 5.73 2.26
CA THR A 66 -0.72 6.90 2.54
C THR A 66 0.65 6.74 1.89
N TYR A 67 1.29 5.57 2.07
CA TYR A 67 2.57 5.26 1.44
C TYR A 67 2.48 5.34 -0.07
N ARG A 68 1.44 4.72 -0.68
CA ARG A 68 1.19 4.82 -2.11
C ARG A 68 1.06 6.29 -2.55
N GLY A 69 0.29 7.11 -1.83
CA GLY A 69 0.15 8.54 -2.12
C GLY A 69 1.46 9.32 -2.08
N HIS A 70 2.31 9.04 -1.08
CA HIS A 70 3.65 9.64 -0.97
C HIS A 70 4.55 9.22 -2.13
N VAL A 71 4.58 7.94 -2.47
CA VAL A 71 5.38 7.42 -3.58
C VAL A 71 4.91 8.00 -4.92
N THR A 72 3.61 8.01 -5.19
CA THR A 72 3.05 8.63 -6.41
C THR A 72 3.45 10.11 -6.50
N THR A 73 3.33 10.86 -5.40
CA THR A 73 3.69 12.29 -5.36
C THR A 73 5.18 12.50 -5.61
N LEU A 74 6.04 11.67 -5.02
CA LEU A 74 7.48 11.71 -5.24
C LEU A 74 7.82 11.45 -6.73
N ILE A 75 7.28 10.38 -7.31
CA ILE A 75 7.52 10.01 -8.71
C ILE A 75 7.07 11.15 -9.64
N LEU A 76 5.90 11.74 -9.39
CA LEU A 76 5.41 12.88 -10.17
C LEU A 76 6.35 14.09 -10.07
N LYS A 77 6.79 14.45 -8.86
CA LYS A 77 7.74 15.56 -8.66
C LYS A 77 9.07 15.32 -9.38
N LEU A 78 9.58 14.09 -9.37
CA LEU A 78 10.80 13.72 -10.10
C LEU A 78 10.59 13.82 -11.62
N ALA A 79 9.44 13.37 -12.13
CA ALA A 79 9.14 13.40 -13.56
C ALA A 79 8.93 14.82 -14.14
N LEU A 80 8.48 15.75 -13.29
CA LEU A 80 8.27 17.17 -13.63
C LEU A 80 9.49 18.05 -13.30
N HIS A 81 10.55 17.49 -12.71
CA HIS A 81 11.74 18.24 -12.36
C HIS A 81 12.50 18.72 -13.60
N ALA A 82 13.15 19.89 -13.55
CA ALA A 82 13.88 20.44 -14.70
C ALA A 82 15.07 19.58 -15.14
N GLU A 83 15.73 18.90 -14.19
CA GLU A 83 16.87 18.03 -14.46
C GLU A 83 16.49 16.68 -15.08
N THR A 84 17.08 16.37 -16.23
CA THR A 84 16.87 15.12 -16.97
C THR A 84 17.27 13.86 -16.21
N SER A 85 18.30 13.93 -15.36
CA SER A 85 18.75 12.84 -14.49
C SER A 85 17.64 12.39 -13.52
N LEU A 86 16.96 13.35 -12.89
CA LEU A 86 15.85 13.10 -11.96
C LEU A 86 14.59 12.61 -12.68
N GLN A 87 14.31 13.11 -13.88
CA GLN A 87 13.24 12.55 -14.72
C GLN A 87 13.51 11.08 -15.09
N THR A 88 14.76 10.75 -15.41
CA THR A 88 15.18 9.37 -15.73
C THR A 88 15.04 8.45 -14.51
N LEU A 89 15.35 8.95 -13.32
CA LEU A 89 15.12 8.22 -12.06
C LEU A 89 13.62 7.92 -11.87
N ALA A 90 12.73 8.89 -12.12
CA ALA A 90 11.28 8.67 -12.03
C ALA A 90 10.83 7.50 -12.93
N PHE A 91 11.34 7.45 -14.17
CA PHE A 91 11.04 6.37 -15.11
C PHE A 91 11.52 5.00 -14.61
N ARG A 92 12.69 4.93 -13.98
CA ARG A 92 13.22 3.68 -13.41
C ARG A 92 12.41 3.23 -12.18
N LEU A 93 11.94 4.18 -11.37
CA LEU A 93 11.14 3.89 -10.18
C LEU A 93 9.71 3.42 -10.51
N ASP A 94 9.13 3.88 -11.62
CA ASP A 94 7.79 3.49 -12.10
C ASP A 94 7.85 2.64 -13.37
N TYR A 95 8.82 1.72 -13.45
CA TYR A 95 9.01 0.89 -14.66
C TYR A 95 7.77 0.04 -15.02
N SER A 96 6.96 -0.35 -14.02
CA SER A 96 5.74 -1.14 -14.21
C SER A 96 4.49 -0.31 -14.54
N ASP A 97 4.61 1.02 -14.64
CA ASP A 97 3.49 1.96 -14.78
C ASP A 97 2.39 1.75 -13.71
N TYR A 98 2.78 1.25 -12.53
CA TYR A 98 1.84 0.89 -11.47
C TYR A 98 1.21 2.14 -10.83
N TYR A 99 1.95 3.25 -10.79
CA TYR A 99 1.48 4.49 -10.17
C TYR A 99 0.73 5.41 -11.14
N LYS A 100 0.89 5.23 -12.46
CA LYS A 100 0.15 5.96 -13.52
C LYS A 100 -1.32 5.57 -13.67
N ARG A 101 -1.70 4.35 -13.27
CA ARG A 101 -3.07 3.82 -13.50
C ARG A 101 -4.15 4.38 -12.58
N GLY A 102 -3.78 5.16 -11.56
CA GLY A 102 -4.71 5.61 -10.51
C GLY A 102 -5.04 7.10 -10.50
N ASP A 103 -4.46 7.90 -11.38
CA ASP A 103 -4.65 9.35 -11.39
C ASP A 103 -4.78 9.86 -12.83
N ALA A 104 -5.92 10.44 -13.19
CA ALA A 104 -6.17 10.95 -14.54
C ALA A 104 -5.20 12.08 -14.94
N LYS A 105 -4.53 12.72 -13.97
CA LYS A 105 -3.45 13.70 -14.22
C LYS A 105 -2.13 13.05 -14.64
N LEU A 106 -1.94 11.75 -14.41
CA LEU A 106 -0.83 10.95 -14.95
C LEU A 106 -1.18 10.34 -16.33
N HIS A 107 -2.38 10.58 -16.86
CA HIS A 107 -2.83 10.09 -18.17
C HIS A 107 -2.35 10.94 -19.35
N GLU A 108 -1.72 12.10 -19.11
CA GLU A 108 -0.84 12.65 -20.14
C GLU A 108 0.39 11.75 -20.23
N PRO A 109 0.59 11.04 -21.35
CA PRO A 109 1.62 10.02 -21.39
C PRO A 109 2.98 10.69 -21.22
N LEU A 110 3.59 10.52 -20.04
CA LEU A 110 5.00 10.82 -19.78
C LEU A 110 5.92 9.81 -20.49
N THR A 111 5.51 9.27 -21.63
CA THR A 111 6.42 8.47 -22.44
C THR A 111 7.39 9.42 -23.13
N TYR A 112 8.66 9.02 -23.15
CA TYR A 112 9.69 9.71 -23.93
C TYR A 112 9.22 9.95 -25.38
N GLN A 113 8.47 9.01 -25.95
CA GLN A 113 7.87 9.16 -27.27
C GLN A 113 6.87 10.32 -27.36
N HIS A 114 6.01 10.56 -26.36
CA HIS A 114 5.06 11.68 -26.37
C HIS A 114 5.69 13.03 -26.00
N LYS A 115 6.66 13.08 -25.07
CA LYS A 115 7.47 14.29 -24.86
C LYS A 115 8.22 14.66 -26.14
N ARG A 116 8.86 13.70 -26.81
CA ARG A 116 9.53 13.90 -28.10
C ARG A 116 8.55 14.31 -29.19
N MET A 117 7.36 13.71 -29.29
CA MET A 117 6.35 14.10 -30.28
C MET A 117 5.79 15.50 -30.02
N SER A 118 5.59 15.89 -28.75
CA SER A 118 5.15 17.23 -28.38
C SER A 118 6.25 18.27 -28.58
N GLU A 119 7.51 17.96 -28.28
CA GLU A 119 8.66 18.81 -28.59
C GLU A 119 8.87 18.94 -30.10
N ILE A 120 8.72 17.87 -30.87
CA ILE A 120 8.75 17.93 -32.35
C ILE A 120 7.60 18.79 -32.85
N GLY A 121 6.38 18.64 -32.32
CA GLY A 121 5.22 19.47 -32.68
C GLY A 121 5.43 20.95 -32.35
N LEU A 122 6.00 21.25 -31.18
CA LEU A 122 6.32 22.60 -30.74
C LEU A 122 7.45 23.22 -31.57
N ASN A 123 8.49 22.46 -31.90
CA ASN A 123 9.58 22.89 -32.77
C ASN A 123 9.12 23.12 -34.21
N LEU A 124 8.22 22.29 -34.72
CA LEU A 124 7.63 22.46 -36.06
C LEU A 124 6.73 23.70 -36.13
N ALA A 125 5.97 23.98 -35.06
CA ALA A 125 5.18 25.19 -34.93
C ALA A 125 6.07 26.45 -34.85
N LYS A 126 7.15 26.41 -34.06
CA LYS A 126 8.15 27.49 -33.99
C LYS A 126 8.82 27.74 -35.34
N ASN A 127 9.18 26.69 -36.08
CA ASN A 127 9.78 26.82 -37.41
C ASN A 127 8.80 27.44 -38.43
N LYS A 128 7.51 27.07 -38.41
CA LYS A 128 6.48 27.71 -39.25
C LYS A 128 6.28 29.19 -38.93
N VAL A 129 6.35 29.58 -37.66
CA VAL A 129 6.26 30.99 -37.24
C VAL A 129 7.50 31.79 -37.65
N SER A 130 8.68 31.19 -37.54
CA SER A 130 9.95 31.75 -38.05
C SER A 130 9.93 31.95 -39.57
N GLU A 131 9.48 30.96 -40.33
CA GLU A 131 9.32 31.04 -41.80
C GLU A 131 8.36 32.16 -42.23
N ARG A 132 7.26 32.35 -41.49
CA ARG A 132 6.31 33.44 -41.76
C ARG A 132 6.88 34.83 -41.46
N SER A 133 7.78 34.96 -40.49
CA SER A 133 8.46 36.23 -40.20
C SER A 133 9.53 36.61 -41.22
N LYS A 134 10.10 35.63 -41.94
CA LYS A 134 11.11 35.88 -42.99
C LYS A 134 10.52 36.28 -44.36
N LYS A 135 9.19 36.21 -44.51
CA LYS A 135 8.46 36.57 -45.75
C LYS A 135 7.77 37.94 -45.69
N LYS A 136 8.12 38.78 -44.72
CA LYS A 136 7.70 40.18 -44.66
C LYS A 136 8.90 41.09 -44.82
#